data_AF-A0A3D1PB44-F1
#
_entry.id   AF-A0A3D1PB44-F1
#
_cell.length_a   1.000
_cell.length_b   1.000
_cell.length_c   1.000
_cell.angle_alpha   90.00
_cell.angle_beta   90.00
_cell.angle_gamma   90.00
#
_symmetry.space_group_name_H-M   'P 1'
#
loop_
_entity.id
_entity.type
_entity.pdbx_description
1 polymer ?
#
loop_
_entity_poly.entity_id
_entity_poly.type
_entity_poly.pdbx_seq_one_letter_code
_entity_poly.pdbx_strand_id
1 'polypeptide(L)'
;ITGMSDFLQIERVRKRNAGWVHMSLNVAILVLTAINLYLRWGNPVDAILPWGLVISTVVGTLTSISGWFGAELSYRHKIGVVGSGSRTQP
;
A
#
# COMPACT_ATOMS: atom_id res chain seq x y z
N ILE A 1 7.31 -8.01 0.40
CA ILE A 1 6.89 -8.88 1.54
C ILE A 1 6.77 -8.08 2.85
N THR A 2 7.56 -7.01 3.03
CA THR A 2 7.65 -6.25 4.29
C THR A 2 6.34 -5.60 4.76
N GLY A 3 5.62 -4.83 3.92
CA GLY A 3 4.45 -4.05 4.37
C GLY A 3 3.28 -4.86 4.99
N MET A 4 2.83 -5.92 4.33
CA MET A 4 1.76 -6.80 4.88
C MET A 4 2.28 -7.56 6.12
N SER A 5 3.53 -8.03 6.09
CA SER A 5 4.15 -8.71 7.23
C SER A 5 4.20 -7.81 8.46
N ASP A 6 4.59 -6.54 8.29
CA ASP A 6 4.65 -5.55 9.36
C ASP A 6 3.27 -5.27 9.95
N PHE A 7 2.23 -5.16 9.10
CA PHE A 7 0.85 -4.98 9.57
C PHE A 7 0.36 -6.18 10.40
N LEU A 8 0.72 -7.40 10.03
CA LEU A 8 0.34 -8.62 10.74
C LEU A 8 1.16 -8.84 12.02
N GLN A 9 2.43 -8.46 12.04
CA GLN A 9 3.32 -8.72 13.17
C GLN A 9 3.36 -7.58 14.19
N ILE A 10 3.17 -6.32 13.76
CA ILE A 10 3.33 -5.15 14.62
C ILE A 10 1.96 -4.63 15.07
N GLU A 11 1.58 -4.93 16.31
CA GLU A 11 0.31 -4.46 16.90
C GLU A 11 0.18 -2.93 16.88
N ARG A 12 1.31 -2.21 17.04
CA ARG A 12 1.36 -0.74 16.99
C ARG A 12 0.85 -0.19 15.65
N VAL A 13 1.01 -0.91 14.55
CA VAL A 13 0.49 -0.51 13.22
C VAL A 13 -1.04 -0.60 13.21
N ARG A 14 -1.60 -1.70 13.72
CA ARG A 14 -3.06 -1.93 13.75
C ARG A 14 -3.82 -1.02 14.71
N LYS A 15 -3.14 -0.42 15.68
CA LYS A 15 -3.71 0.60 16.59
C LYS A 15 -3.86 1.98 15.94
N ARG A 16 -3.39 2.19 14.70
CA ARG A 16 -3.43 3.48 13.99
C ARG A 16 -4.30 3.37 12.75
N ASN A 17 -5.16 4.36 12.51
CA ASN A 17 -5.97 4.44 11.29
C ASN A 17 -5.09 4.47 10.02
N ALA A 18 -3.95 5.16 10.08
CA ALA A 18 -2.98 5.19 8.98
C ALA A 18 -2.48 3.78 8.59
N GLY A 19 -2.36 2.86 9.56
CA GLY A 19 -1.98 1.47 9.33
C GLY A 19 -3.03 0.71 8.51
N TRP A 20 -4.30 0.81 8.90
CA TRP A 20 -5.40 0.19 8.18
C TRP A 20 -5.60 0.79 6.79
N VAL A 21 -5.58 2.13 6.67
CA VAL A 21 -5.73 2.82 5.37
C VAL A 21 -4.60 2.43 4.42
N HIS A 22 -3.34 2.47 4.88
CA HIS A 22 -2.20 2.04 4.08
C HIS A 22 -2.35 0.58 3.62
N MET A 23 -2.72 -0.33 4.53
CA MET A 23 -2.88 -1.75 4.20
C MET A 23 -3.98 -1.99 3.17
N SER A 24 -5.17 -1.42 3.38
CA SER A 24 -6.30 -1.56 2.46
C SER A 24 -6.00 -0.98 1.07
N LEU A 25 -5.33 0.17 0.99
CA LEU A 25 -4.91 0.75 -0.28
C LEU A 25 -3.94 -0.15 -1.03
N ASN A 26 -2.95 -0.75 -0.34
CA ASN A 26 -2.00 -1.66 -0.98
C ASN A 26 -2.69 -2.93 -1.51
N VAL A 27 -3.67 -3.48 -0.79
CA VAL A 27 -4.44 -4.63 -1.30
C VAL A 27 -5.24 -4.24 -2.55
N ALA A 28 -5.89 -3.08 -2.55
CA ALA A 28 -6.62 -2.58 -3.72
C ALA A 28 -5.68 -2.35 -4.92
N ILE A 29 -4.51 -1.74 -4.70
CA ILE A 29 -3.47 -1.55 -5.73
C ILE A 29 -3.04 -2.88 -6.33
N LEU A 30 -2.78 -3.89 -5.48
CA LEU A 30 -2.34 -5.21 -5.94
C LEU A 30 -3.41 -5.89 -6.82
N VAL A 31 -4.68 -5.83 -6.40
CA VAL A 31 -5.80 -6.38 -7.17
C VAL A 31 -5.95 -5.66 -8.51
N LEU A 32 -5.96 -4.32 -8.52
CA LEU A 32 -6.09 -3.54 -9.75
C LEU A 32 -4.90 -3.77 -10.71
N THR A 33 -3.69 -3.91 -10.16
CA THR A 33 -2.51 -4.21 -10.95
C THR A 33 -2.59 -5.61 -11.55
N ALA A 34 -3.08 -6.60 -10.81
CA ALA A 34 -3.30 -7.95 -11.33
C ALA A 34 -4.37 -7.97 -12.45
N ILE A 35 -5.45 -7.20 -12.29
CA ILE A 35 -6.46 -7.03 -13.34
C ILE A 35 -5.84 -6.38 -14.60
N ASN A 36 -5.06 -5.31 -14.43
CA ASN A 36 -4.39 -4.62 -15.54
C ASN A 36 -3.40 -5.57 -16.26
N LEU A 37 -2.68 -6.41 -15.51
CA LEU A 37 -1.80 -7.43 -16.07
C LEU A 37 -2.59 -8.48 -16.87
N TYR A 38 -3.69 -8.97 -16.31
CA TYR A 38 -4.54 -9.95 -16.98
C TYR A 38 -5.13 -9.41 -18.29
N LEU A 39 -5.63 -8.17 -18.29
CA LEU A 39 -6.15 -7.52 -19.51
C LEU A 39 -5.10 -7.41 -20.62
N ARG A 40 -3.84 -7.23 -20.25
CA ARG A 40 -2.71 -7.11 -21.18
C ARG A 40 -2.09 -8.46 -21.54
N TRP A 41 -2.57 -9.55 -20.94
CA TRP A 41 -2.02 -10.89 -21.16
C TRP A 41 -2.38 -11.37 -22.57
N GLY A 42 -1.38 -11.48 -23.45
CA GLY A 42 -1.60 -11.83 -24.86
C GLY A 42 -2.08 -10.68 -25.74
N ASN A 43 -2.41 -9.51 -25.17
CA ASN A 43 -2.70 -8.29 -25.92
C ASN A 43 -2.06 -7.05 -25.25
N PRO A 44 -0.73 -6.88 -25.35
CA PRO A 44 -0.02 -5.83 -24.62
C PRO A 44 -0.26 -4.42 -25.17
N VAL A 45 -0.68 -4.28 -26.44
CA VAL A 45 -0.82 -2.98 -27.13
C VAL A 45 -2.26 -2.49 -27.11
N ASP A 46 -3.24 -3.28 -27.55
CA ASP A 46 -4.61 -2.77 -27.69
C ASP A 46 -5.27 -2.55 -26.33
N ALA A 47 -4.90 -3.35 -25.32
CA ALA A 47 -5.40 -3.20 -23.96
C ALA A 47 -4.89 -1.92 -23.26
N ILE A 48 -3.96 -1.16 -23.86
CA ILE A 48 -3.50 0.13 -23.32
C ILE A 48 -4.67 1.12 -23.26
N LEU A 49 -5.47 1.22 -24.32
CA LEU A 49 -6.55 2.21 -24.41
C LEU A 49 -7.93 1.55 -24.54
N PRO A 50 -8.96 2.09 -23.86
CA PRO A 50 -8.87 3.12 -22.80
C PRO A 50 -8.50 2.53 -21.43
N TRP A 51 -8.75 1.22 -21.24
CA TRP A 51 -8.80 0.60 -19.91
C TRP A 51 -7.45 0.52 -19.21
N GLY A 52 -6.40 0.14 -19.94
CA GLY A 52 -5.06 0.05 -19.39
C GLY A 52 -4.54 1.39 -18.87
N LEU A 53 -4.90 2.51 -19.50
CA LEU A 53 -4.56 3.85 -19.04
C LEU A 53 -5.36 4.24 -17.80
N VAL A 54 -6.69 4.06 -17.83
CA VAL A 54 -7.57 4.39 -16.69
C VAL A 54 -7.14 3.64 -15.43
N ILE A 55 -6.94 2.32 -15.52
CA ILE A 55 -6.54 1.50 -14.37
C ILE A 55 -5.16 1.93 -13.87
N SER A 56 -4.21 2.19 -14.77
CA SER A 56 -2.88 2.69 -14.38
C SER A 56 -2.93 4.05 -13.67
N THR A 57 -3.75 4.99 -14.15
CA THR A 57 -3.93 6.30 -13.49
C THR A 57 -4.52 6.15 -12.09
N VAL A 58 -5.52 5.28 -11.94
CA VAL A 58 -6.11 4.96 -10.61
C VAL A 58 -5.06 4.34 -9.70
N VAL A 59 -4.34 3.32 -10.16
CA VAL A 59 -3.27 2.66 -9.40
C VAL A 59 -2.18 3.66 -8.99
N GLY A 60 -1.73 4.53 -9.90
CA GLY A 60 -0.75 5.57 -9.60
C GLY A 60 -1.23 6.52 -8.51
N THR A 61 -2.48 6.98 -8.61
CA THR A 61 -3.11 7.87 -7.61
C THR A 61 -3.20 7.20 -6.25
N LEU A 62 -3.71 5.96 -6.20
CA LEU A 62 -3.79 5.18 -4.96
C LEU A 62 -2.40 4.92 -4.36
N THR A 63 -1.38 4.72 -5.21
CA THR A 63 0.01 4.53 -4.77
C THR A 63 0.56 5.78 -4.12
N SER A 64 0.31 6.97 -4.68
CA SER A 64 0.69 8.24 -4.06
C SER A 64 0.03 8.44 -2.70
N ILE A 65 -1.28 8.17 -2.59
CA ILE A 65 -2.03 8.26 -1.33
C ILE A 65 -1.48 7.24 -0.31
N SER A 66 -1.28 5.99 -0.74
CA SER A 66 -0.71 4.94 0.10
C SER A 66 0.68 5.32 0.62
N GLY A 67 1.52 5.90 -0.24
CA GLY A 67 2.85 6.42 0.12
C GLY A 67 2.79 7.47 1.24
N TRP A 68 1.80 8.37 1.20
CA TRP A 68 1.59 9.36 2.27
C TRP A 68 1.31 8.71 3.63
N PHE A 69 0.39 7.74 3.68
CA PHE A 69 0.09 7.02 4.93
C PHE A 69 1.26 6.15 5.41
N GLY A 70 2.04 5.58 4.49
CA GLY A 70 3.28 4.89 4.82
C GLY A 70 4.30 5.83 5.47
N ALA A 71 4.47 7.03 4.91
CA ALA A 71 5.32 8.07 5.49
C ALA A 71 4.80 8.53 6.86
N GLU A 72 3.49 8.69 7.04
CA GLU A 72 2.90 9.04 8.33
C GLU A 72 3.20 7.99 9.40
N LEU A 73 3.09 6.70 9.07
CA LEU A 73 3.45 5.61 9.99
C LEU A 73 4.92 5.69 10.44
N SER A 74 5.84 5.94 9.51
CA SER A 74 7.27 6.00 9.79
C SER A 74 7.69 7.29 10.51
N TYR A 75 7.22 8.45 10.04
CA TYR A 75 7.69 9.75 10.53
C TYR A 75 6.88 10.29 11.70
N ARG A 76 5.55 10.14 11.69
CA ARG A 76 4.67 10.62 12.76
C ARG A 76 4.52 9.59 13.87
N HIS A 77 4.33 8.33 13.52
CA HIS A 77 4.09 7.26 14.49
C HIS A 77 5.33 6.43 14.83
N LYS A 78 6.48 6.72 14.21
CA LYS A 78 7.78 6.09 14.50
C LYS A 78 7.77 4.56 14.37
N ILE A 79 6.84 4.01 13.59
CA ILE A 79 6.78 2.58 13.26
C ILE A 79 8.01 2.25 12.41
N GLY A 80 8.71 1.15 12.75
CA GLY A 80 9.88 0.68 12.01
C GLY A 80 11.17 1.49 12.24
N VAL A 81 11.10 2.63 12.95
CA VAL A 81 12.26 3.48 13.27
C VAL A 81 12.73 3.27 14.71
N VAL A 82 11.80 3.12 15.66
CA VAL A 82 12.13 2.82 17.06
C VAL A 82 12.15 1.31 17.25
N GLY A 83 13.35 0.77 17.51
CA GLY A 83 13.57 -0.64 17.82
C GLY A 83 12.78 -1.11 19.05
N SER A 84 12.76 -2.41 19.28
CA SER A 84 12.08 -3.08 20.39
C SER A 84 12.71 -2.76 21.75
N GLY A 85 12.74 -1.49 22.15
CA GLY A 85 13.40 -1.00 23.36
C GLY A 85 12.44 -0.26 24.28
N SER A 86 12.36 -0.78 25.51
CA SER A 86 11.67 -0.32 26.73
C SER A 86 10.14 -0.09 26.73
N ARG A 87 9.55 -0.83 27.66
CA ARG A 87 8.16 -1.05 28.00
C ARG A 87 7.55 0.14 28.74
N THR A 88 7.53 1.33 28.14
CA THR A 88 6.76 2.45 28.70
C THR A 88 6.48 3.45 27.60
N GLN A 89 5.20 3.54 27.27
CA GLN A 89 4.56 4.57 26.46
C GLN A 89 5.05 5.99 26.81
N PRO A 90 5.02 6.93 25.84
CA PRO A 90 3.86 7.22 24.97
C PRO A 90 3.99 6.81 23.50
#